data_AF-A0A6G4XM16-F1
#
_entry.id   AF-A0A6G4XM16-F1
#
_cell.length_a   1.000
_cell.length_b   1.000
_cell.length_c   1.000
_cell.angle_alpha   90.00
_cell.angle_beta   90.00
_cell.angle_gamma   90.00
#
_symmetry.space_group_name_H-M   'P 1'
#
loop_
_entity.id
_entity.type
_entity.pdbx_description
1 polymer ?
#
loop_
_entity_poly.entity_id
_entity_poly.type
_entity_poly.pdbx_seq_one_letter_code
_entity_poly.pdbx_strand_id
1 'polypeptide(L)'
;MTFTWKIPPWERFEDCKYLTVMLTDAGAGQFRFTSEGVRGDDPIEALADLLMTPGSLLGLMPSYPALIGVVVRRGIDSTWIAEPPIQVDRDDRGRWQVAIAEADLPDVTVFTPSEISGLVSRLQSQYGRTH
;
A
#
# COMPACT_ATOMS: atom_id res chain seq x y z
N MET A 1 1.71 14.66 -11.58
CA MET A 1 1.28 14.89 -10.19
C MET A 1 2.50 15.37 -9.45
N THR A 2 2.41 16.54 -8.81
CA THR A 2 3.53 17.15 -8.08
C THR A 2 3.13 17.16 -6.61
N PHE A 3 3.98 16.63 -5.72
CA PHE A 3 3.68 16.59 -4.29
C PHE A 3 3.92 17.98 -3.69
N THR A 4 3.00 18.47 -2.87
CA THR A 4 3.09 19.79 -2.22
C THR A 4 3.48 19.69 -0.75
N TRP A 5 4.00 18.55 -0.31
CA TRP A 5 4.30 18.29 1.10
C TRP A 5 5.53 19.07 1.54
N LYS A 6 5.35 19.92 2.57
CA LYS A 6 6.45 20.61 3.24
C LYS A 6 7.32 19.64 4.04
N ILE A 7 6.68 18.69 4.71
CA ILE A 7 7.31 17.56 5.40
C ILE A 7 6.67 16.29 4.84
N PRO A 8 7.43 15.42 4.16
CA PRO A 8 6.90 14.19 3.61
C PRO A 8 6.33 13.26 4.70
N PRO A 9 5.29 12.46 4.43
CA PRO A 9 4.65 11.60 5.42
C PRO A 9 5.62 10.76 6.27
N TRP A 10 6.66 10.19 5.66
CA TRP A 10 7.66 9.34 6.34
C TRP A 10 8.61 10.06 7.28
N GLU A 11 8.69 11.38 7.20
CA GLU A 11 9.49 12.22 8.10
C GLU A 11 8.64 12.89 9.18
N ARG A 12 7.31 12.71 9.14
CA ARG A 12 6.42 13.29 10.15
C ARG A 12 6.55 12.54 11.47
N PHE A 13 6.60 13.31 12.55
CA PHE A 13 6.54 12.83 13.91
C PHE A 13 5.08 12.89 14.40
N GLU A 14 4.27 11.97 13.91
CA GLU A 14 2.85 11.83 14.24
C GLU A 14 2.49 10.35 14.37
N ASP A 15 1.37 10.08 15.04
CA ASP A 15 0.83 8.73 15.13
C ASP A 15 0.36 8.21 13.77
N CYS A 16 0.48 6.90 13.56
CA CYS A 16 -0.08 6.24 12.38
C CYS A 16 -1.61 6.35 12.39
N LYS A 17 -2.19 6.83 11.29
CA LYS A 17 -3.64 7.03 11.13
C LYS A 17 -4.26 6.06 10.15
N TYR A 18 -3.44 5.37 9.36
CA TYR A 18 -3.87 4.44 8.32
C TYR A 18 -3.29 3.06 8.56
N LEU A 19 -4.01 2.05 8.10
CA LEU A 19 -3.52 0.69 7.97
C LEU A 19 -3.29 0.41 6.50
N THR A 20 -2.12 -0.12 6.18
CA THR A 20 -1.81 -0.70 4.87
C THR A 20 -1.83 -2.21 4.97
N VAL A 21 -2.33 -2.87 3.93
CA VAL A 21 -2.24 -4.31 3.75
C VAL A 21 -1.59 -4.57 2.41
N MET A 22 -0.33 -4.99 2.44
CA MET A 22 0.42 -5.38 1.25
C MET A 22 0.06 -6.81 0.88
N LEU A 23 -0.35 -7.03 -0.38
CA LEU A 23 -0.76 -8.33 -0.91
C LEU A 23 0.31 -8.85 -1.86
N THR A 24 0.74 -10.10 -1.67
CA THR A 24 1.79 -10.74 -2.46
C THR A 24 1.39 -12.13 -2.94
N ASP A 25 1.78 -12.49 -4.16
CA ASP A 25 1.61 -13.82 -4.73
C ASP A 25 2.52 -14.81 -3.97
N ALA A 26 1.92 -15.83 -3.37
CA ALA A 26 2.62 -16.87 -2.63
C ALA A 26 2.87 -18.13 -3.49
N GLY A 27 2.44 -18.11 -4.74
CA GLY A 27 2.43 -19.26 -5.66
C GLY A 27 1.17 -20.11 -5.51
N ALA A 28 0.96 -21.01 -6.48
CA ALA A 28 -0.16 -21.96 -6.51
C ALA A 28 -1.56 -21.31 -6.39
N GLY A 29 -1.72 -20.06 -6.84
CA GLY A 29 -2.97 -19.32 -6.74
C GLY A 29 -3.28 -18.80 -5.33
N GLN A 30 -2.32 -18.88 -4.39
CA GLN A 30 -2.44 -18.34 -3.05
C GLN A 30 -1.82 -16.94 -2.97
N PHE A 31 -2.27 -16.17 -1.99
CA PHE A 31 -1.66 -14.90 -1.63
C PHE A 31 -1.22 -14.89 -0.17
N ARG A 32 -0.29 -14.00 0.15
CA ARG A 32 0.10 -13.62 1.51
C ARG A 32 -0.16 -12.14 1.68
N PHE A 33 -0.43 -11.74 2.92
CA PHE A 33 -0.53 -10.34 3.26
C PHE A 33 0.39 -9.98 4.42
N THR A 34 0.79 -8.71 4.46
CA THR A 34 1.45 -8.08 5.60
C THR A 34 0.73 -6.77 5.89
N SER A 35 0.41 -6.53 7.15
CA SER A 35 -0.32 -5.35 7.59
C SER A 35 0.61 -4.41 8.37
N GLU A 36 0.58 -3.11 8.07
CA GLU A 36 1.44 -2.11 8.70
C GLU A 36 0.69 -0.80 8.93
N GLY A 37 0.87 -0.20 10.11
CA GLY A 37 0.33 1.11 10.44
C GLY A 37 1.21 2.21 9.86
N VAL A 38 0.62 3.16 9.14
CA VAL A 38 1.33 4.22 8.44
C VAL A 38 0.74 5.62 8.71
N ARG A 39 1.58 6.63 8.53
CA ARG A 39 1.29 8.06 8.66
C ARG A 39 0.75 8.64 7.37
N GLY A 40 0.04 9.76 7.47
CA GLY A 40 -0.54 10.45 6.33
C GLY A 40 -1.95 10.94 6.62
N ASP A 41 -2.39 11.90 5.82
CA ASP A 41 -3.72 12.50 5.94
C ASP A 41 -4.72 11.99 4.89
N ASP A 42 -4.22 11.27 3.88
CA ASP A 42 -5.01 10.61 2.84
C ASP A 42 -4.37 9.27 2.40
N PRO A 43 -5.07 8.44 1.61
CA PRO A 43 -4.54 7.14 1.19
C PRO A 43 -3.24 7.20 0.36
N ILE A 44 -3.00 8.30 -0.37
CA ILE A 44 -1.75 8.48 -1.14
C ILE A 44 -0.60 8.81 -0.21
N GLU A 45 -0.81 9.68 0.78
CA GLU A 45 0.19 9.97 1.81
C GLU A 45 0.53 8.72 2.63
N ALA A 46 -0.49 7.95 3.02
CA ALA A 46 -0.33 6.67 3.70
C ALA A 46 0.48 5.67 2.87
N LEU A 47 0.17 5.54 1.57
CA LEU A 47 0.97 4.72 0.68
C LEU A 47 2.39 5.27 0.54
N ALA A 48 2.57 6.58 0.43
CA ALA A 48 3.89 7.19 0.31
C ALA A 48 4.74 6.97 1.58
N ASP A 49 4.15 7.00 2.77
CA ASP A 49 4.80 6.62 4.02
C ASP A 49 5.31 5.18 3.97
N LEU A 50 4.46 4.22 3.59
CA LEU A 50 4.86 2.82 3.42
C LEU A 50 6.02 2.68 2.43
N LEU A 51 5.94 3.37 1.29
CA LEU A 51 6.91 3.21 0.21
C LEU A 51 8.27 3.83 0.53
N MET A 52 8.29 4.96 1.24
CA MET A 52 9.53 5.72 1.45
C MET A 52 10.14 5.48 2.82
N THR A 53 9.42 4.85 3.75
CA THR A 53 9.99 4.46 5.05
C THR A 53 11.20 3.54 4.86
N PRO A 54 12.33 3.81 5.57
CA PRO A 54 13.53 2.97 5.47
C PRO A 54 13.22 1.49 5.75
N GLY A 55 13.74 0.60 4.89
CA GLY A 55 13.47 -0.84 4.97
C GLY A 55 12.26 -1.31 4.16
N SER A 56 11.49 -0.41 3.55
CA SER A 56 10.39 -0.79 2.67
C SER A 56 10.87 -1.48 1.39
N LEU A 57 10.46 -2.74 1.20
CA LEU A 57 10.76 -3.50 -0.02
C LEU A 57 10.16 -2.86 -1.28
N LEU A 58 9.01 -2.20 -1.13
CA LEU A 58 8.31 -1.55 -2.24
C LEU A 58 9.00 -0.25 -2.67
N GLY A 59 9.65 0.46 -1.73
CA GLY A 59 10.48 1.61 -2.02
C GLY A 59 11.76 1.27 -2.77
N LEU A 60 12.34 0.10 -2.45
CA LEU A 60 13.59 -0.39 -3.04
C LEU A 60 13.38 -1.07 -4.39
N MET A 61 12.23 -1.71 -4.61
CA MET A 61 11.90 -2.43 -5.84
C MET A 61 10.55 -1.94 -6.41
N PRO A 62 10.57 -0.91 -7.28
CA PRO A 62 9.35 -0.34 -7.89
C PRO A 62 8.52 -1.35 -8.70
N SER A 63 9.12 -2.48 -9.05
CA SER A 63 8.51 -3.60 -9.76
C SER A 63 8.76 -4.90 -9.00
N TYR A 64 8.24 -4.97 -7.76
CA TYR A 64 8.27 -6.18 -6.95
C TYR A 64 7.44 -7.28 -7.65
N PRO A 65 8.06 -8.37 -8.17
CA PRO A 65 7.37 -9.29 -9.08
C PRO A 65 6.19 -10.04 -8.48
N ALA A 66 6.19 -10.20 -7.15
CA ALA A 66 5.12 -10.86 -6.43
C ALA A 66 4.03 -9.89 -5.96
N LEU A 67 4.12 -8.58 -6.22
CA LEU A 67 3.13 -7.61 -5.73
C LEU A 67 1.79 -7.79 -6.45
N ILE A 68 0.75 -8.04 -5.65
CA ILE A 68 -0.63 -8.06 -6.12
C ILE A 68 -1.25 -6.66 -6.02
N GLY A 69 -0.99 -5.96 -4.92
CA GLY A 69 -1.47 -4.61 -4.65
C GLY A 69 -1.28 -4.22 -3.19
N VAL A 70 -1.69 -2.99 -2.85
CA VAL A 70 -1.74 -2.51 -1.47
C VAL A 70 -3.12 -1.96 -1.20
N VAL A 71 -3.75 -2.44 -0.14
CA VAL A 71 -5.00 -1.89 0.38
C VAL A 71 -4.65 -0.87 1.47
N VAL A 72 -5.24 0.31 1.41
CA VAL A 72 -5.07 1.38 2.39
C VAL A 72 -6.41 1.67 3.01
N ARG A 73 -6.49 1.58 4.33
CA ARG A 73 -7.69 1.84 5.12
C ARG A 73 -7.43 2.91 6.15
N ARG A 74 -8.36 3.83 6.34
CA ARG A 74 -8.32 4.77 7.47
C ARG A 74 -8.59 4.05 8.80
N GLY A 75 -7.76 4.35 9.81
CA GLY A 75 -7.86 3.79 11.14
C GLY A 75 -7.11 2.47 11.29
N ILE A 76 -6.53 2.28 12.48
CA ILE A 76 -5.83 1.06 12.88
C ILE A 76 -6.81 0.19 13.65
N ASP A 77 -7.00 -1.04 13.19
CA ASP A 77 -7.93 -2.01 13.77
C ASP A 77 -7.23 -3.37 13.88
N SER A 78 -7.32 -4.00 15.06
CA SER A 78 -6.61 -5.25 15.34
C SER A 78 -7.14 -6.43 14.53
N THR A 79 -8.43 -6.44 14.22
CA THR A 79 -9.05 -7.48 13.39
C THR A 79 -8.53 -7.36 11.97
N TRP A 80 -8.47 -6.15 11.42
CA TRP A 80 -7.89 -5.87 10.11
C TRP A 80 -6.39 -6.18 10.02
N ILE A 81 -5.64 -6.00 11.11
CA ILE A 81 -4.23 -6.39 11.14
C ILE A 81 -4.10 -7.92 11.02
N ALA A 82 -4.92 -8.66 11.76
CA ALA A 82 -4.80 -10.11 11.87
C ALA A 82 -5.45 -10.88 10.70
N GLU A 83 -6.61 -10.41 10.24
CA GLU A 83 -7.44 -11.07 9.23
C GLU A 83 -8.23 -10.00 8.45
N PRO A 84 -7.56 -9.26 7.54
CA PRO A 84 -8.23 -8.25 6.75
C PRO A 84 -9.28 -8.91 5.83
N PRO A 85 -10.50 -8.36 5.70
CA PRO A 85 -11.59 -8.93 4.91
C PRO A 85 -11.35 -8.70 3.40
N ILE A 86 -10.21 -9.15 2.90
CA ILE A 86 -9.75 -8.98 1.54
C ILE A 86 -9.91 -10.29 0.79
N GLN A 87 -10.58 -10.21 -0.35
CA GLN A 87 -10.68 -11.29 -1.32
C GLN A 87 -9.76 -11.00 -2.47
N VAL A 88 -8.94 -11.98 -2.83
CA VAL A 88 -8.02 -11.91 -3.96
C VAL A 88 -8.35 -13.05 -4.91
N ASP A 89 -8.60 -12.71 -6.16
CA ASP A 89 -8.92 -13.69 -7.21
C ASP A 89 -8.24 -13.33 -8.53
N ARG A 90 -8.30 -14.20 -9.53
CA ARG A 90 -7.81 -13.92 -10.89
C ARG A 90 -8.96 -13.70 -11.85
N ASP A 91 -8.82 -12.69 -12.70
CA ASP A 91 -9.74 -12.46 -13.81
C ASP A 91 -9.56 -13.48 -14.94
N ASP A 92 -10.43 -13.43 -15.95
CA ASP A 92 -10.38 -14.30 -17.13
C ASP A 92 -9.06 -14.19 -17.93
N ARG A 93 -8.26 -13.15 -17.66
CA ARG A 93 -6.95 -12.89 -18.27
C ARG A 93 -5.79 -13.26 -17.34
N GLY A 94 -6.08 -13.91 -16.21
CA GLY A 94 -5.12 -14.34 -15.21
C GLY A 94 -4.53 -13.20 -14.36
N ARG A 95 -5.12 -12.00 -14.40
CA ARG A 95 -4.67 -10.85 -13.61
C ARG A 95 -5.32 -10.88 -12.25
N TRP A 96 -4.54 -10.57 -11.22
CA TRP A 96 -5.06 -10.46 -9.87
C TRP A 96 -6.09 -9.33 -9.76
N GLN A 97 -7.20 -9.62 -9.10
CA GLN A 97 -8.22 -8.69 -8.66
C GLN A 97 -8.28 -8.71 -7.14
N VAL A 98 -8.48 -7.53 -6.54
CA VAL A 98 -8.59 -7.35 -5.10
C VAL A 98 -9.95 -6.74 -4.82
N ALA A 99 -10.73 -7.40 -3.97
CA ALA A 99 -12.03 -6.96 -3.49
C ALA A 99 -12.03 -6.93 -1.96
N ILE A 100 -12.89 -6.09 -1.38
CA ILE A 100 -13.12 -6.05 0.06
C ILE A 100 -14.48 -6.72 0.30
N ALA A 101 -14.52 -7.78 1.11
CA ALA A 101 -15.72 -8.58 1.34
C ALA A 101 -16.86 -7.77 1.98
N GLU A 102 -16.50 -6.71 2.70
CA GLU A 102 -17.43 -5.76 3.32
C GLU A 102 -17.62 -4.55 2.40
N ALA A 103 -18.69 -4.57 1.59
CA ALA A 103 -18.96 -3.56 0.56
C ALA A 103 -19.22 -2.14 1.09
N ASP A 104 -19.44 -1.98 2.39
CA ASP A 104 -19.85 -0.72 3.02
C ASP A 104 -18.80 -0.12 3.97
N LEU A 105 -17.53 -0.52 3.86
CA LEU A 105 -16.48 0.11 4.66
C LEU A 105 -16.09 1.48 4.09
N PRO A 106 -16.40 2.60 4.77
CA PRO A 106 -15.87 3.88 4.36
C PRO A 106 -14.35 3.87 4.47
N ASP A 107 -13.70 4.61 3.57
CA ASP A 107 -12.27 4.94 3.60
C ASP A 107 -11.29 3.78 3.32
N VAL A 108 -11.64 2.85 2.42
CA VAL A 108 -10.71 1.87 1.85
C VAL A 108 -10.35 2.23 0.41
N THR A 109 -9.07 2.21 0.08
CA THR A 109 -8.53 2.43 -1.27
C THR A 109 -7.60 1.29 -1.65
N VAL A 110 -7.74 0.77 -2.86
CA VAL A 110 -6.87 -0.29 -3.39
C VAL A 110 -5.94 0.32 -4.43
N PHE A 111 -4.64 0.08 -4.28
CA PHE A 111 -3.63 0.49 -5.23
C PHE A 111 -3.07 -0.72 -5.99
N THR A 112 -3.11 -0.63 -7.30
CA THR A 112 -2.55 -1.62 -8.22
C THR A 112 -1.03 -1.53 -8.28
N PRO A 113 -0.33 -2.60 -8.71
CA PRO A 113 1.12 -2.57 -8.88
C PRO A 113 1.59 -1.46 -9.83
N SER A 114 0.83 -1.16 -10.88
CA SER A 114 1.13 -0.06 -11.81
C SER A 114 1.02 1.32 -11.16
N GLU A 115 0.02 1.54 -10.32
CA GLU A 115 -0.14 2.81 -9.59
C GLU A 115 0.99 2.97 -8.57
N ILE A 116 1.32 1.91 -7.85
CA ILE A 116 2.43 1.89 -6.88
C ILE A 116 3.74 2.20 -7.60
N SER A 117 4.05 1.51 -8.71
CA SER A 117 5.28 1.73 -9.48
C SER A 117 5.38 3.17 -10.00
N GLY A 118 4.25 3.70 -10.49
CA GLY A 118 4.15 5.09 -10.92
C GLY A 118 4.34 6.09 -9.78
N LEU A 119 3.82 5.77 -8.59
CA LEU A 119 3.97 6.59 -7.40
C LEU A 119 5.40 6.57 -6.88
N VAL A 120 6.01 5.40 -6.73
CA VAL A 120 7.43 5.24 -6.33
C VAL A 120 8.34 6.04 -7.24
N SER A 121 8.16 5.92 -8.57
CA SER A 121 8.99 6.64 -9.54
C SER A 121 8.90 8.16 -9.35
N ARG A 122 7.71 8.69 -9.07
CA ARG A 122 7.51 10.14 -8.82
C ARG A 122 8.09 10.57 -7.47
N LEU A 123 7.87 9.78 -6.41
CA LEU A 123 8.41 10.05 -5.08
C LEU A 123 9.93 10.09 -5.11
N GLN A 124 10.57 9.10 -5.75
CA GLN A 124 12.02 9.05 -5.92
C GLN A 124 12.56 10.20 -6.77
N SER A 125 11.84 10.59 -7.83
CA SER A 125 12.24 11.73 -8.66
C SER A 125 12.18 13.06 -7.90
N GLN A 126 11.27 13.21 -6.94
CA GLN A 126 11.06 14.46 -6.22
C GLN A 126 11.87 14.54 -4.91
N TYR A 127 11.97 13.44 -4.18
CA TYR A 127 12.55 13.38 -2.83
C TYR A 127 13.84 12.55 -2.74
N GLY A 128 14.26 11.90 -3.83
CA GLY A 128 15.42 11.01 -3.85
C GLY A 128 15.08 9.59 -3.41
N ARG A 129 16.07 8.69 -3.45
CA ARG A 129 15.92 7.33 -2.90
C ARG A 129 16.20 7.35 -1.41
N THR A 130 15.36 6.68 -0.63
CA THR A 130 15.66 6.37 0.76
C THR A 130 16.69 5.24 0.81
N HIS A 131 17.80 5.50 1.51
CA HIS A 131 18.95 4.60 1.66
C HIS A 131 18.86 3.81 2.96
#